data_AF-A0A2D4JDG2-F1
#
_entry.id   AF-A0A2D4JDG2-F1
#
_cell.length_a   1.000
_cell.length_b   1.000
_cell.length_c   1.000
_cell.angle_alpha   90.00
_cell.angle_beta   90.00
_cell.angle_gamma   90.00
#
_symmetry.space_group_name_H-M   'P 1'
#
loop_
_entity.id
_entity.type
_entity.pdbx_description
1 polymer ?
#
loop_
_entity_poly.entity_id
_entity_poly.type
_entity_poly.pdbx_seq_one_letter_code
_entity_poly.pdbx_strand_id
1 'polypeptide(L)'
;TKEKVMGGMDEIYLVFTRYAMRNKLPREVHVRFTKKTIRTEILQKARDDLLKYKGKNIIALKQIPRKVRDLRREYQFLTKMLIKKEINYRWLIPEGLTFIWREQRHR
;
A
#
# COMPACT_ATOMS: atom_id res chain seq x y z
N THR A 1 -6.71 4.97 23.08
CA THR A 1 -5.93 4.22 22.05
C THR A 1 -6.78 3.66 20.92
N LYS A 2 -8.05 3.26 21.11
CA LYS A 2 -9.01 2.99 20.02
C LYS A 2 -9.80 4.23 19.59
N GLU A 3 -10.23 5.05 20.54
CA GLU A 3 -11.04 6.26 20.29
C GLU A 3 -10.35 7.28 19.38
N LYS A 4 -9.05 7.47 19.55
CA LYS A 4 -8.23 8.34 18.68
C LYS A 4 -8.20 7.87 17.23
N VAL A 5 -8.31 6.56 17.00
CA VAL A 5 -8.34 5.97 15.65
C VAL A 5 -9.76 6.10 15.07
N MET A 6 -10.80 5.83 15.87
CA MET A 6 -12.19 5.98 15.44
C MET A 6 -12.52 7.43 15.09
N GLY A 7 -12.09 8.40 15.91
CA GLY A 7 -12.27 9.84 15.63
C GLY A 7 -11.40 10.37 14.47
N GLY A 8 -10.49 9.55 13.94
CA GLY A 8 -9.68 9.88 12.76
C GLY A 8 -10.15 9.19 11.48
N MET A 9 -11.20 8.37 11.54
CA MET A 9 -11.86 7.78 10.39
C MET A 9 -12.90 8.77 9.86
N ASP A 10 -12.84 9.01 8.55
CA ASP A 10 -13.72 9.96 7.87
C ASP A 10 -14.81 9.21 7.13
N GLU A 11 -14.41 8.34 6.19
CA GLU A 11 -15.33 7.49 5.43
C GLU A 11 -14.86 6.05 5.40
N ILE A 12 -15.81 5.12 5.50
CA ILE A 12 -15.57 3.69 5.35
C ILE A 12 -16.59 3.13 4.36
N TYR A 13 -16.12 2.47 3.32
CA TYR A 13 -17.00 1.88 2.32
C TYR A 13 -16.43 0.56 1.78
N LEU A 14 -17.34 -0.31 1.34
CA LEU A 14 -17.00 -1.56 0.70
C LEU A 14 -16.87 -1.35 -0.80
N VAL A 15 -15.74 -1.78 -1.37
CA VAL A 15 -15.48 -1.69 -2.80
C VAL A 15 -15.42 -3.09 -3.39
N PHE A 16 -16.20 -3.30 -4.44
CA PHE A 16 -16.11 -4.51 -5.24
C PHE A 16 -15.26 -4.24 -6.47
N THR A 17 -13.97 -4.50 -6.36
CA THR A 17 -13.03 -4.28 -7.46
C THR A 17 -13.21 -5.36 -8.53
N ARG A 18 -12.91 -5.01 -9.79
CA ARG A 18 -12.87 -6.01 -10.89
C ARG A 18 -11.90 -7.15 -10.60
N TYR A 19 -10.84 -6.86 -9.86
CA TYR A 19 -9.90 -7.88 -9.39
C TYR A 19 -10.56 -8.86 -8.42
N ALA A 20 -11.27 -8.37 -7.40
CA ALA A 20 -11.97 -9.23 -6.46
C ALA A 20 -13.03 -10.11 -7.15
N MET A 21 -13.79 -9.53 -8.09
CA MET A 21 -14.75 -10.27 -8.92
C MET A 21 -14.11 -11.40 -9.71
N ARG A 22 -13.04 -11.09 -10.46
CA ARG A 22 -12.36 -12.05 -11.32
C ARG A 22 -11.75 -13.23 -10.54
N ASN A 23 -11.23 -12.95 -9.35
CA ASN A 23 -10.55 -13.94 -8.51
C ASN A 23 -11.45 -14.55 -7.42
N LYS A 24 -12.76 -14.27 -7.43
CA LYS A 24 -13.72 -14.74 -6.42
C LYS A 24 -13.29 -14.40 -4.97
N LEU A 25 -12.71 -13.22 -4.78
CA LEU A 25 -12.28 -12.73 -3.47
C LEU A 25 -13.39 -11.94 -2.77
N PRO A 26 -13.35 -11.85 -1.42
CA PRO A 26 -14.23 -10.96 -0.67
C PRO A 26 -14.08 -9.49 -1.10
N ARG A 27 -15.11 -8.68 -0.80
CA ARG A 27 -15.09 -7.23 -1.03
C ARG A 27 -13.95 -6.58 -0.24
N GLU A 28 -13.33 -5.57 -0.85
CA GLU A 28 -12.30 -4.77 -0.18
C GLU A 28 -12.97 -3.72 0.72
N VAL A 29 -12.35 -3.41 1.86
CA VAL A 29 -12.78 -2.32 2.74
C VAL A 29 -11.84 -1.14 2.54
N HIS A 30 -12.38 -0.02 2.06
CA HIS A 30 -11.63 1.21 1.88
C HIS A 30 -11.94 2.15 3.03
N VAL A 31 -10.89 2.61 3.70
CA VAL A 31 -11.00 3.53 4.85
C VAL A 31 -10.27 4.81 4.51
N ARG A 32 -11.00 5.93 4.49
CA ARG A 32 -10.45 7.27 4.41
C ARG A 32 -10.18 7.76 5.83
N PHE A 33 -8.95 8.18 6.07
CA PHE A 33 -8.55 8.77 7.34
C PHE A 33 -8.36 10.27 7.19
N THR A 34 -8.79 11.05 8.17
CA THR A 34 -8.61 12.50 8.21
C THR A 34 -7.13 12.86 8.35
N LYS A 35 -6.39 12.10 9.16
CA LYS A 35 -4.96 12.34 9.44
C LYS A 35 -4.07 11.29 8.76
N LYS A 36 -3.06 11.76 8.01
CA LYS A 36 -2.05 10.90 7.36
C LYS A 36 -1.18 10.12 8.34
N THR A 37 -0.98 10.63 9.55
CA THR A 37 -0.18 9.99 10.61
C THR A 37 -0.78 8.65 11.01
N ILE A 38 -2.08 8.62 11.33
CA ILE A 38 -2.83 7.41 11.71
C ILE A 38 -2.71 6.33 10.63
N ARG A 39 -2.93 6.69 9.36
CA ARG A 39 -2.76 5.76 8.24
C ARG A 39 -1.35 5.16 8.18
N THR A 40 -0.33 5.97 8.46
CA THR A 40 1.08 5.55 8.38
C THR A 40 1.44 4.62 9.54
N GLU A 41 0.97 4.92 10.76
CA GLU A 41 1.12 4.05 11.93
C GLU A 41 0.46 2.67 11.72
N ILE A 42 -0.75 2.64 11.16
CA ILE A 42 -1.45 1.38 10.84
C ILE A 42 -0.67 0.56 9.82
N LEU A 43 -0.17 1.20 8.75
CA LEU A 43 0.62 0.51 7.72
C LEU A 43 1.97 0.01 8.26
N GLN A 44 2.57 0.70 9.23
CA GLN A 44 3.78 0.25 9.88
C GLN A 44 3.50 -0.99 10.73
N LYS A 45 2.50 -0.92 11.62
CA LYS A 45 2.09 -2.07 12.44
C LYS A 45 1.68 -3.28 11.61
N ALA A 46 0.99 -3.08 10.49
CA ALA A 46 0.58 -4.17 9.61
C ALA A 46 1.73 -4.83 8.83
N ARG A 47 2.90 -4.17 8.76
CA ARG A 47 4.12 -4.76 8.20
C ARG A 47 4.86 -5.60 9.24
N ASP A 48 4.91 -5.09 10.46
CA ASP A 48 5.63 -5.71 11.56
C ASP A 48 4.85 -6.94 12.07
N ASP A 49 3.53 -6.82 12.21
CA ASP A 49 2.64 -7.87 12.72
C ASP A 49 1.57 -8.29 11.71
N LEU A 50 1.33 -9.59 11.61
CA LEU A 50 0.23 -10.13 10.80
C LEU A 50 -1.11 -9.83 11.47
N LEU A 51 -1.93 -8.99 10.84
CA LEU A 51 -3.26 -8.65 11.35
C LEU A 51 -4.18 -9.87 11.27
N LYS A 52 -4.79 -10.24 12.40
CA LYS A 52 -5.77 -11.32 12.48
C LYS A 52 -7.13 -10.80 12.95
N TYR A 53 -8.18 -11.24 12.30
CA TYR A 53 -9.57 -10.97 12.69
C TYR A 53 -10.40 -12.23 12.53
N LYS A 54 -11.08 -12.65 13.61
CA LYS A 54 -11.92 -13.86 13.64
C LYS A 54 -11.18 -15.09 13.09
N GLY A 55 -9.91 -15.28 13.47
CA GLY A 55 -9.07 -16.40 13.02
C GLY A 55 -8.58 -16.30 11.57
N LYS A 56 -8.93 -15.25 10.82
CA LYS A 56 -8.46 -15.03 9.44
C LYS A 56 -7.41 -13.93 9.40
N ASN A 57 -6.41 -14.12 8.55
CA ASN A 57 -5.40 -13.10 8.29
C ASN A 57 -5.98 -12.00 7.41
N ILE A 58 -5.71 -10.76 7.76
CA ILE A 58 -6.09 -9.57 7.00
C ILE A 58 -4.80 -8.89 6.54
N ILE A 59 -4.81 -8.41 5.31
CA ILE A 59 -3.72 -7.63 4.74
C ILE A 59 -4.19 -6.19 4.58
N ALA A 60 -3.44 -5.25 5.16
CA ALA A 60 -3.68 -3.81 4.98
C ALA A 60 -2.73 -3.25 3.92
N LEU A 61 -3.28 -2.66 2.86
CA LEU A 61 -2.51 -2.08 1.76
C LEU A 61 -2.81 -0.59 1.61
N LYS A 62 -1.81 0.16 1.11
CA LYS A 62 -2.01 1.56 0.76
C LYS A 62 -2.70 1.65 -0.61
N GLN A 63 -3.84 2.34 -0.67
CA GLN A 63 -4.50 2.63 -1.94
C GLN A 63 -3.66 3.60 -2.79
N ILE A 64 -3.43 3.22 -4.05
CA ILE A 64 -2.71 4.04 -5.04
C ILE A 64 -3.69 4.39 -6.18
N PRO A 65 -3.86 5.69 -6.50
CA PRO A 65 -4.71 6.12 -7.60
C PRO A 65 -4.34 5.44 -8.92
N ARG A 66 -5.35 5.17 -9.75
CA ARG A 66 -5.15 4.48 -11.03
C ARG A 66 -4.18 5.22 -11.96
N LYS A 67 -4.33 6.54 -12.09
CA LYS A 67 -3.42 7.39 -12.89
C LYS A 67 -1.94 7.18 -12.53
N VAL A 68 -1.64 7.17 -11.23
CA VAL A 68 -0.26 6.93 -10.73
C VAL A 68 0.22 5.52 -11.05
N ARG A 69 -0.67 4.52 -11.01
CA ARG A 69 -0.35 3.13 -11.36
C ARG A 69 -0.03 2.97 -12.84
N ASP A 70 -0.76 3.69 -13.69
CA ASP A 70 -0.56 3.65 -15.14
C ASP A 70 0.79 4.28 -15.51
N LEU A 71 1.16 5.44 -14.93
CA LEU A 71 2.50 6.04 -15.11
C LEU A 71 3.64 5.08 -14.69
N ARG A 72 3.48 4.39 -13.57
CA ARG A 72 4.48 3.44 -13.05
C ARG A 72 4.64 2.18 -13.90
N ARG A 73 3.70 1.91 -14.81
CA ARG A 73 3.71 0.71 -15.64
C ARG A 73 4.88 0.72 -16.63
N GLU A 74 5.28 1.90 -17.09
CA GLU A 74 6.43 2.08 -17.99
C GLU A 74 7.74 1.66 -17.32
N TYR A 75 7.87 1.90 -16.02
CA TYR A 75 9.04 1.53 -15.22
C TYR A 75 9.02 0.09 -14.69
N GLN A 76 8.10 -0.76 -15.18
CA GLN A 76 7.99 -2.15 -14.72
C GLN A 76 9.26 -2.96 -15.04
N PHE A 77 9.96 -2.65 -16.14
CA PHE A 77 11.24 -3.31 -16.48
C PHE A 77 12.30 -3.04 -15.40
N LEU A 78 12.39 -1.79 -14.92
CA LEU A 78 13.37 -1.37 -13.91
C LEU A 78 13.08 -2.05 -12.58
N THR A 79 11.82 -2.08 -12.15
CA THR A 79 11.47 -2.76 -10.89
C THR A 79 11.74 -4.26 -10.92
N LYS A 80 11.50 -4.94 -12.05
CA LYS A 80 11.90 -6.35 -12.23
C LYS A 80 13.41 -6.54 -12.09
N MET A 81 14.22 -5.66 -12.67
CA MET A 81 15.68 -5.71 -12.53
C MET A 81 16.14 -5.49 -11.08
N LEU A 82 15.55 -4.50 -10.39
CA LEU A 82 15.91 -4.20 -9.00
C LEU A 82 15.54 -5.35 -8.06
N ILE A 83 14.36 -5.96 -8.25
CA ILE A 83 13.94 -7.15 -7.50
C ILE A 83 14.89 -8.31 -7.75
N LYS A 84 15.30 -8.55 -9.01
CA LYS A 84 16.25 -9.62 -9.36
C LYS A 84 17.61 -9.44 -8.70
N LYS A 85 18.02 -8.19 -8.44
CA LYS A 85 19.27 -7.85 -7.75
C LYS A 85 19.10 -7.70 -6.24
N GLU A 86 17.92 -8.02 -5.70
CA GLU A 86 17.57 -7.86 -4.28
C GLU A 86 17.76 -6.42 -3.75
N ILE A 87 17.64 -5.43 -4.64
CA ILE A 87 17.78 -4.02 -4.29
C ILE A 87 16.44 -3.48 -3.79
N ASN A 88 16.45 -2.97 -2.57
CA ASN A 88 15.32 -2.25 -2.01
C ASN A 88 15.08 -0.93 -2.74
N TYR A 89 13.85 -0.74 -3.20
CA TYR A 89 13.41 0.49 -3.87
C TYR A 89 12.13 1.04 -3.26
N ARG A 90 11.92 2.35 -3.43
CA ARG A 90 10.73 3.07 -2.99
C ARG A 90 10.23 3.94 -4.14
N TRP A 91 8.94 3.83 -4.43
CA TRP A 91 8.29 4.74 -5.37
C TRP A 91 8.11 6.13 -4.77
N LEU A 92 8.51 7.15 -5.53
CA LEU A 92 8.08 8.52 -5.31
C LEU A 92 6.67 8.70 -5.92
N ILE A 93 5.91 9.67 -5.41
CA ILE A 93 4.58 10.02 -5.91
C ILE A 93 4.70 11.44 -6.47
N PRO A 94 4.25 11.72 -7.70
CA PRO A 94 3.51 10.83 -8.60
C PRO A 94 4.38 9.81 -9.35
N GLU A 95 5.60 10.18 -9.72
CA GLU A 95 6.52 9.42 -10.56
C GLU A 95 7.94 9.49 -9.98
N GLY A 96 8.83 8.58 -10.39
CA GLY A 96 10.20 8.47 -9.88
C GLY A 96 10.42 7.32 -8.89
N LEU A 97 11.65 6.85 -8.79
CA LEU A 97 12.01 5.64 -8.06
C LEU A 97 13.33 5.84 -7.33
N THR A 98 13.27 5.81 -5.99
CA THR A 98 14.46 5.92 -5.15
C THR A 98 14.95 4.54 -4.76
N PHE A 99 16.25 4.28 -4.93
CA PHE A 99 16.91 3.06 -4.48
C PHE A 99 18.33 3.36 -4.04
N ILE A 100 18.90 2.45 -3.24
CA ILE A 100 20.29 2.53 -2.81
C ILE A 100 21.08 1.48 -3.59
N TRP A 101 22.14 1.90 -4.26
CA TRP A 101 23.05 1.01 -4.99
C TRP A 101 24.47 1.41 -4.68
N ARG A 102 25.30 0.44 -4.23
CA ARG A 102 26.69 0.69 -3.82
C ARG A 102 26.82 1.88 -2.86
N GLU A 103 25.97 1.89 -1.83
CA GLU A 103 25.90 2.95 -0.80
C GLU A 103 25.49 4.34 -1.32
N GLN A 104 25.25 4.50 -2.62
CA GLN A 104 24.75 5.73 -3.22
C GLN A 104 23.23 5.69 -3.40
N ARG A 105 22.59 6.81 -3.08
CA ARG A 105 21.15 6.98 -3.26
C ARG A 105 20.85 7.56 -4.63
N HIS A 106 20.14 6.80 -5.46
CA HIS A 106 19.62 7.24 -6.75
C HIS A 106 18.14 7.64 -6.61
N ARG A 107 17.68 8.65 -7.35
CA ARG A 107 16.30 9.17 -7.32
C ARG A 107 15.75 9.37 -8.73
#